data_AF-A0AAV4FPY6-F1
#
_entry.id   AF-A0AAV4FPY6-F1
#
_cell.length_a   1.000
_cell.length_b   1.000
_cell.length_c   1.000
_cell.angle_alpha   90.00
_cell.angle_beta   90.00
_cell.angle_gamma   90.00
#
_symmetry.space_group_name_H-M   'P 1'
#
loop_
_entity.id
_entity.type
_entity.pdbx_description
1 polymer ?
#
loop_
_entity_poly.entity_id
_entity_poly.type
_entity_poly.pdbx_seq_one_letter_code
_entity_poly.pdbx_strand_id
1 'polypeptide(L)'
;MADNTVDLFVSIGLTEQKAKETIKNAQVTENLKQAIKIADDCGGASVRKDIGKLLYNVATKLKAQIKNQMGLLVQYIASKKITTEDQLNAALTYLLHHIDGDLDKKAFEEACGVGVVVTPEDIENAVEEVLKKHKDALQSKRYHYNTGPLLGEIKGKIRWADGKAVKHELDMQAPKASKPANTKVNSSGKDDTSSTSDSILSTDGQVKGFAEVMGDALKFHKPGENYKTDGYVIVPTTMESLKEHMKRTGGKVFTRFPPEPNGILHIGHAKAINFNFGYARVRLPLLLPWVFVLLFIMIVFRAVAQMVGQLTSTQKVLGSIHSLGKFSPAPTQLLMDSQVS
;
A
#
# COMPACT_ATOMS: atom_id res chain seq x y z
N MET A 1 -9.95 -35.25 33.02
CA MET A 1 -10.90 -34.18 32.62
C MET A 1 -10.21 -32.83 32.39
N ALA A 2 -9.20 -32.45 33.21
CA ALA A 2 -8.46 -31.19 33.03
C ALA A 2 -7.54 -31.16 31.79
N ASP A 3 -6.82 -32.26 31.50
CA ASP A 3 -5.88 -32.32 30.34
C ASP A 3 -6.56 -32.00 29.02
N ASN A 4 -7.71 -32.61 28.74
CA ASN A 4 -8.46 -32.36 27.51
C ASN A 4 -8.94 -30.88 27.39
N THR A 5 -9.08 -30.15 28.51
CA THR A 5 -9.42 -28.72 28.47
C THR A 5 -8.20 -27.85 28.15
N VAL A 6 -7.01 -28.23 28.66
CA VAL A 6 -5.75 -27.56 28.32
C VAL A 6 -5.49 -27.69 26.83
N ASP A 7 -5.60 -28.90 26.28
CA ASP A 7 -5.39 -29.17 24.86
C ASP A 7 -6.36 -28.38 23.98
N LEU A 8 -7.63 -28.28 24.40
CA LEU A 8 -8.63 -27.47 23.71
C LEU A 8 -8.23 -25.99 23.66
N PHE A 9 -7.72 -25.43 24.76
CA PHE A 9 -7.28 -24.02 24.80
C PHE A 9 -5.99 -23.79 24.03
N VAL A 10 -5.08 -24.76 24.02
CA VAL A 10 -3.88 -24.71 23.18
C VAL A 10 -4.25 -24.78 21.70
N SER A 11 -5.30 -25.53 21.33
CA SER A 11 -5.77 -25.65 19.94
C SER A 11 -6.23 -24.32 19.32
N ILE A 12 -6.71 -23.38 20.14
CA ILE A 12 -7.10 -22.03 19.73
C ILE A 12 -5.93 -21.02 19.84
N GLY A 13 -4.70 -21.48 20.11
CA GLY A 13 -3.50 -20.64 20.10
C GLY A 13 -3.13 -19.99 21.45
N LEU A 14 -3.68 -20.46 22.58
CA LEU A 14 -3.12 -20.09 23.89
C LEU A 14 -1.80 -20.84 24.15
N THR A 15 -0.91 -20.19 24.90
CA THR A 15 0.24 -20.89 25.48
C THR A 15 -0.23 -21.85 26.58
N GLU A 16 0.51 -22.94 26.78
CA GLU A 16 0.16 -23.95 27.78
C GLU A 16 0.06 -23.34 29.20
N GLN A 17 0.95 -22.39 29.53
CA GLN A 17 0.89 -21.66 30.79
C GLN A 17 -0.43 -20.88 30.94
N LYS A 18 -0.82 -20.13 29.90
CA LYS A 18 -2.04 -19.31 29.93
C LYS A 18 -3.31 -20.18 29.93
N ALA A 19 -3.28 -21.34 29.29
CA ALA A 19 -4.35 -22.33 29.36
C ALA A 19 -4.54 -22.85 30.80
N LYS A 20 -3.44 -23.22 31.48
CA LYS A 20 -3.47 -23.67 32.89
C LYS A 20 -3.97 -22.58 33.83
N GLU A 21 -3.58 -21.32 33.62
CA GLU A 21 -4.09 -20.18 34.39
C GLU A 21 -5.59 -19.94 34.16
N THR A 22 -6.04 -20.05 32.91
CA THR A 22 -7.45 -19.84 32.54
C THR A 22 -8.36 -20.87 33.20
N ILE A 23 -7.91 -22.13 33.30
CA ILE A 23 -8.67 -23.22 33.93
C ILE A 23 -8.94 -22.97 35.42
N LYS A 24 -8.09 -22.19 36.10
CA LYS A 24 -8.31 -21.81 37.50
C LYS A 24 -9.56 -20.92 37.66
N ASN A 25 -9.97 -20.20 36.62
CA ASN A 25 -11.18 -19.40 36.62
C ASN A 25 -12.33 -20.20 35.98
N ALA A 26 -13.21 -20.74 36.83
CA ALA A 26 -14.33 -21.59 36.40
C ALA A 26 -15.27 -20.87 35.41
N GLN A 27 -15.59 -19.59 35.66
CA GLN A 27 -16.50 -18.82 34.80
C GLN A 27 -15.93 -18.59 33.41
N VAL A 28 -14.67 -18.14 33.34
CA VAL A 28 -13.98 -17.89 32.05
C VAL A 28 -13.79 -19.20 31.30
N THR A 29 -13.48 -20.29 32.02
CA THR A 29 -13.34 -21.64 31.43
C THR A 29 -14.63 -22.11 30.78
N GLU A 30 -15.77 -21.94 31.45
CA GLU A 30 -17.08 -22.32 30.92
C GLU A 30 -17.45 -21.46 29.70
N ASN A 31 -17.29 -20.14 29.81
CA ASN A 31 -17.57 -19.21 28.71
C ASN A 31 -16.70 -19.51 27.48
N LEU A 32 -15.41 -19.82 27.69
CA LEU A 32 -14.49 -20.13 26.61
C LEU A 32 -14.83 -21.45 25.93
N LYS A 33 -15.19 -22.48 26.70
CA LYS A 33 -15.68 -23.75 26.14
C LYS A 33 -16.94 -23.56 25.31
N GLN A 34 -17.89 -22.77 25.79
CA GLN A 34 -19.12 -22.45 25.05
C GLN A 34 -18.82 -21.68 23.77
N ALA A 35 -17.94 -20.67 23.82
CA ALA A 35 -17.53 -19.92 22.65
C ALA A 35 -16.82 -20.79 21.60
N ILE A 36 -15.95 -21.71 22.01
CA ILE A 36 -15.28 -22.65 21.10
C ILE A 36 -16.29 -23.59 20.44
N LYS A 37 -17.24 -24.12 21.21
CA LYS A 37 -18.28 -25.00 20.67
C LYS A 37 -19.12 -24.29 19.59
N ILE A 38 -19.56 -23.06 19.86
CA ILE A 38 -20.33 -22.26 18.89
C ILE A 38 -19.48 -21.96 17.65
N ALA A 39 -18.18 -21.69 17.81
CA ALA A 39 -17.27 -21.45 16.69
C ALA A 39 -17.08 -22.71 15.83
N ASP A 40 -16.99 -23.88 16.46
CA ASP A 40 -16.88 -25.17 15.77
C ASP A 40 -18.13 -25.46 14.93
N ASP A 41 -19.31 -25.19 15.47
CA ASP A 41 -20.59 -25.34 14.77
C ASP A 41 -20.70 -24.41 13.54
N CYS A 42 -19.96 -23.30 13.52
CA CYS A 42 -19.98 -22.31 12.42
C CYS A 42 -18.92 -22.53 11.33
N GLY A 43 -17.87 -23.33 11.56
CA GLY A 43 -16.76 -23.43 10.61
C GLY A 43 -15.64 -24.44 10.92
N GLY A 44 -15.76 -25.26 11.96
CA GLY A 44 -14.85 -26.36 12.27
C GLY A 44 -13.41 -25.96 12.66
N ALA A 45 -12.53 -26.96 12.71
CA ALA A 45 -11.21 -26.85 13.33
C ALA A 45 -10.23 -25.87 12.65
N SER A 46 -10.42 -25.57 11.36
CA SER A 46 -9.53 -24.70 10.59
C SER A 46 -9.59 -23.23 11.02
N VAL A 47 -10.67 -22.80 11.69
CA VAL A 47 -10.88 -21.39 12.07
C VAL A 47 -10.22 -21.07 13.41
N ARG A 48 -10.00 -22.07 14.28
CA ARG A 48 -9.66 -21.93 15.70
C ARG A 48 -8.43 -21.08 16.03
N LYS A 49 -7.35 -21.20 15.26
CA LYS A 49 -6.08 -20.48 15.55
C LYS A 49 -6.15 -19.00 15.19
N ASP A 50 -6.82 -18.67 14.09
CA ASP A 50 -6.91 -17.28 13.61
C ASP A 50 -7.82 -16.44 14.52
N ILE A 51 -8.91 -17.03 15.01
CA ILE A 51 -9.91 -16.32 15.84
C ILE A 51 -9.70 -16.52 17.35
N GLY A 52 -8.82 -17.41 17.76
CA GLY A 52 -8.74 -17.86 19.16
C GLY A 52 -8.39 -16.76 20.16
N LYS A 53 -7.59 -15.76 19.76
CA LYS A 53 -7.35 -14.56 20.58
C LYS A 53 -8.64 -13.77 20.83
N LEU A 54 -9.50 -13.64 19.83
CA LEU A 54 -10.78 -12.95 19.96
C LEU A 54 -11.79 -13.76 20.79
N LEU A 55 -11.85 -15.08 20.60
CA LEU A 55 -12.67 -15.97 21.43
C LEU A 55 -12.28 -15.89 22.91
N TYR A 56 -10.98 -15.87 23.20
CA TYR A 56 -10.48 -15.66 24.56
C TYR A 56 -10.91 -14.30 25.13
N ASN A 57 -10.84 -13.24 24.32
CA ASN A 57 -11.29 -11.91 24.72
C ASN A 57 -12.80 -11.84 24.95
N VAL A 58 -13.61 -12.57 24.18
CA VAL A 58 -15.05 -12.73 24.46
C VAL A 58 -15.23 -13.39 25.82
N ALA A 59 -14.60 -14.54 26.06
CA ALA A 59 -14.78 -15.27 27.32
C ALA A 59 -14.36 -14.49 28.57
N THR A 60 -13.38 -13.60 28.45
CA THR A 60 -12.85 -12.79 29.57
C THR A 60 -13.56 -11.45 29.77
N LYS A 61 -14.01 -10.79 28.70
CA LYS A 61 -14.62 -9.44 28.76
C LYS A 61 -16.15 -9.45 28.73
N LEU A 62 -16.78 -10.59 28.43
CA LEU A 62 -18.23 -10.74 28.41
C LEU A 62 -18.82 -10.55 29.82
N LYS A 63 -19.73 -9.59 29.96
CA LYS A 63 -20.48 -9.38 31.21
C LYS A 63 -21.70 -10.29 31.27
N ALA A 64 -22.14 -10.64 32.48
CA ALA A 64 -23.30 -11.50 32.69
C ALA A 64 -24.59 -10.98 32.02
N GLN A 65 -24.75 -9.66 31.95
CA GLN A 65 -25.90 -8.97 31.34
C GLN A 65 -26.10 -9.31 29.86
N ILE A 66 -25.01 -9.58 29.13
CA ILE A 66 -25.02 -9.83 27.68
C ILE A 66 -24.64 -11.27 27.34
N LYS A 67 -24.72 -12.20 28.32
CA LYS A 67 -24.34 -13.61 28.12
C LYS A 67 -25.11 -14.27 26.97
N ASN A 68 -26.38 -13.90 26.79
CA ASN A 68 -27.24 -14.41 25.72
C ASN A 68 -26.76 -14.01 24.32
N GLN A 69 -26.01 -12.92 24.20
CA GLN A 69 -25.48 -12.39 22.92
C GLN A 69 -24.12 -13.00 22.54
N MET A 70 -23.59 -13.92 23.35
CA MET A 70 -22.32 -14.60 23.05
C MET A 70 -22.36 -15.34 21.71
N GLY A 71 -23.47 -16.00 21.40
CA GLY A 71 -23.62 -16.73 20.14
C GLY A 71 -23.48 -15.82 18.92
N LEU A 72 -24.10 -14.64 18.98
CA LEU A 72 -23.98 -13.62 17.94
C LEU A 72 -22.53 -13.16 17.77
N LEU A 73 -21.86 -12.79 18.86
CA LEU A 73 -20.46 -12.32 18.81
C LEU A 73 -19.54 -13.37 18.19
N VAL A 74 -19.68 -14.63 18.61
CA VAL A 74 -18.87 -15.74 18.08
C VAL A 74 -19.16 -15.96 16.60
N GLN A 75 -20.40 -15.86 16.15
CA GLN A 75 -20.75 -15.96 14.73
C GLN A 75 -20.11 -14.84 13.89
N TYR A 76 -20.09 -13.60 14.39
CA TYR A 76 -19.44 -12.47 13.72
C TYR A 76 -17.91 -12.62 13.66
N ILE A 77 -17.31 -13.21 14.69
CA ILE A 77 -15.89 -13.54 14.70
C ILE A 77 -15.59 -14.68 13.71
N ALA A 78 -16.38 -15.75 13.74
CA ALA A 78 -16.22 -16.92 12.86
C ALA A 78 -16.39 -16.55 11.38
N SER A 79 -17.32 -15.64 11.07
CA SER A 79 -17.53 -15.09 9.72
C SER A 79 -16.52 -14.02 9.31
N LYS A 80 -15.49 -13.74 10.13
CA LYS A 80 -14.46 -12.71 9.90
C LYS A 80 -15.03 -11.28 9.72
N LYS A 81 -16.21 -11.00 10.25
CA LYS A 81 -16.78 -9.65 10.31
C LYS A 81 -16.13 -8.80 11.41
N ILE A 82 -15.79 -9.44 12.54
CA ILE A 82 -15.01 -8.86 13.63
C ILE A 82 -13.64 -9.53 13.62
N THR A 83 -12.60 -8.78 13.31
CA THR A 83 -11.23 -9.28 13.16
C THR A 83 -10.25 -8.65 14.14
N THR A 84 -10.61 -7.53 14.75
CA THR A 84 -9.75 -6.77 15.67
C THR A 84 -10.31 -6.72 17.08
N GLU A 85 -9.43 -6.48 18.05
CA GLU A 85 -9.83 -6.34 19.46
C GLU A 85 -10.66 -5.08 19.70
N ASP A 86 -10.41 -4.00 18.95
CA ASP A 86 -11.15 -2.74 19.08
C ASP A 86 -12.59 -2.86 18.57
N GLN A 87 -12.82 -3.58 17.47
CA GLN A 87 -14.17 -3.92 16.99
C GLN A 87 -14.92 -4.76 18.02
N LEU A 88 -14.26 -5.75 18.63
CA LEU A 88 -14.87 -6.57 19.67
C LEU A 88 -15.22 -5.74 20.92
N ASN A 89 -14.33 -4.85 21.36
CA ASN A 89 -14.62 -3.97 22.50
C ASN A 89 -15.81 -3.04 22.20
N ALA A 90 -15.88 -2.49 20.98
CA ALA A 90 -17.01 -1.68 20.55
C ALA A 90 -18.32 -2.47 20.52
N ALA A 91 -18.29 -3.72 20.05
CA ALA A 91 -19.43 -4.62 20.05
C ALA A 91 -19.93 -4.90 21.48
N LEU A 92 -19.03 -5.19 22.41
CA LEU A 92 -19.38 -5.39 23.81
C LEU A 92 -19.99 -4.14 24.44
N THR A 93 -19.45 -2.95 24.15
CA THR A 93 -20.02 -1.67 24.62
C THR A 93 -21.41 -1.42 24.04
N TYR A 94 -21.61 -1.67 22.75
CA TYR A 94 -22.91 -1.48 22.10
C TYR A 94 -23.98 -2.38 22.71
N LEU A 95 -23.67 -3.67 22.90
CA LEU A 95 -24.59 -4.65 23.49
C LEU A 95 -24.94 -4.32 24.94
N LEU A 96 -24.02 -3.71 25.70
CA LEU A 96 -24.30 -3.26 27.07
C LEU A 96 -25.22 -2.06 27.13
N HIS A 97 -25.28 -1.24 26.08
CA HIS A 97 -26.17 -0.08 26.01
C HIS A 97 -27.56 -0.46 25.46
N HIS A 98 -27.69 -1.62 24.82
CA HIS A 98 -28.92 -2.12 24.19
C HIS A 98 -29.27 -3.51 24.71
N ILE A 99 -29.50 -3.62 26.03
CA ILE A 99 -29.81 -4.90 26.69
C ILE A 99 -31.28 -5.31 26.47
N ASP A 100 -32.19 -4.33 26.46
CA ASP A 100 -33.65 -4.55 26.51
C ASP A 100 -34.36 -4.33 25.15
N GLY A 101 -33.63 -3.96 24.10
CA GLY A 101 -34.19 -3.65 22.78
C GLY A 101 -33.95 -4.75 21.74
N ASP A 102 -34.82 -4.83 20.74
CA ASP A 102 -34.54 -5.60 19.53
C ASP A 102 -33.23 -5.13 18.91
N LEU A 103 -32.30 -6.07 18.69
CA LEU A 103 -31.00 -5.74 18.14
C LEU A 103 -31.14 -5.36 16.66
N ASP A 104 -31.06 -4.06 16.37
CA ASP A 104 -30.87 -3.59 15.00
C ASP A 104 -29.49 -4.02 14.51
N LYS A 105 -29.47 -5.08 13.69
CA LYS A 105 -28.25 -5.64 13.09
C LYS A 105 -27.46 -4.58 12.31
N LYS A 106 -28.13 -3.63 11.66
CA LYS A 106 -27.46 -2.60 10.85
C LYS A 106 -26.75 -1.58 11.72
N ALA A 107 -27.45 -1.06 12.73
CA ALA A 107 -26.85 -0.14 13.70
C ALA A 107 -25.72 -0.80 14.52
N PHE A 108 -25.87 -2.09 14.84
CA PHE A 108 -24.80 -2.87 15.48
C PHE A 108 -23.57 -3.00 14.58
N GLU A 109 -23.75 -3.40 13.32
CA GLU A 109 -22.66 -3.54 12.35
C GLU A 109 -21.89 -2.22 12.15
N GLU A 110 -22.62 -1.11 12.04
CA GLU A 110 -22.05 0.23 11.89
C GLU A 110 -21.26 0.65 13.14
N ALA A 111 -21.83 0.46 14.34
CA ALA A 111 -21.17 0.79 15.60
C ALA A 111 -19.90 -0.03 15.86
N CYS A 112 -19.87 -1.27 15.34
CA CYS A 112 -18.73 -2.18 15.46
C CYS A 112 -17.70 -2.00 14.34
N GLY A 113 -17.97 -1.18 13.32
CA GLY A 113 -17.08 -1.03 12.16
C GLY A 113 -16.99 -2.30 11.31
N VAL A 114 -18.06 -3.09 11.24
CA VAL A 114 -18.12 -4.28 10.40
C VAL A 114 -18.12 -3.85 8.93
N GLY A 115 -17.22 -4.44 8.14
CA GLY A 115 -17.04 -4.09 6.73
C GLY A 115 -16.21 -2.82 6.50
N VAL A 116 -15.78 -2.12 7.55
CA VAL A 116 -14.84 -1.00 7.41
C VAL A 116 -13.43 -1.55 7.19
N VAL A 117 -12.95 -1.45 5.96
CA VAL A 117 -11.56 -1.77 5.61
C VAL A 117 -10.79 -0.46 5.53
N VAL A 118 -9.93 -0.22 6.52
CA VAL A 118 -9.00 0.93 6.45
C VAL A 118 -7.88 0.55 5.52
N THR A 119 -7.82 1.23 4.37
CA THR A 119 -6.70 1.05 3.46
C THR A 119 -5.49 1.80 4.00
N PRO A 120 -4.27 1.38 3.67
CA PRO A 120 -3.13 2.15 4.10
C PRO A 120 -3.05 3.54 3.41
N GLU A 121 -3.83 3.80 2.34
CA GLU A 121 -3.95 5.13 1.70
C GLU A 121 -4.72 6.07 2.63
N ASP A 122 -5.77 5.55 3.27
CA ASP A 122 -6.52 6.28 4.30
C ASP A 122 -5.64 6.62 5.50
N ILE A 123 -4.71 5.74 5.86
CA ILE A 123 -3.71 5.99 6.91
C ILE A 123 -2.75 7.09 6.48
N GLU A 124 -2.20 7.01 5.27
CA GLU A 124 -1.28 8.01 4.72
C GLU A 124 -1.93 9.40 4.67
N ASN A 125 -3.14 9.48 4.13
CA ASN A 125 -3.92 10.72 4.04
C ASN A 125 -4.24 11.31 5.43
N ALA A 126 -4.66 10.46 6.38
CA ALA A 126 -4.97 10.91 7.74
C ALA A 126 -3.73 11.42 8.47
N VAL A 127 -2.59 10.75 8.29
CA VAL A 127 -1.29 11.17 8.84
C VAL A 127 -0.86 12.48 8.20
N GLU A 128 -0.92 12.61 6.87
CA GLU A 128 -0.51 13.82 6.15
C GLU A 128 -1.35 15.02 6.57
N GLU A 129 -2.67 14.86 6.69
CA GLU A 129 -3.57 15.94 7.10
C GLU A 129 -3.25 16.44 8.53
N VAL A 130 -2.99 15.52 9.46
CA VAL A 130 -2.62 15.85 10.84
C VAL A 130 -1.22 16.50 10.88
N LEU A 131 -0.24 16.00 10.13
CA LEU A 131 1.09 16.60 10.04
C LEU A 131 1.04 18.00 9.42
N LYS A 132 0.19 18.24 8.43
CA LYS A 132 -0.01 19.55 7.81
C LYS A 132 -0.59 20.56 8.79
N LYS A 133 -1.52 20.13 9.64
CA LYS A 133 -2.13 20.96 10.70
C LYS A 133 -1.12 21.38 11.77
N HIS A 134 -0.16 20.51 12.10
CA HIS A 134 0.87 20.77 13.11
C HIS A 134 2.24 21.18 12.53
N LYS A 135 2.28 21.59 11.25
CA LYS A 135 3.52 21.85 10.51
C LYS A 135 4.46 22.84 11.20
N ASP A 136 3.95 23.96 11.69
CA ASP A 136 4.76 25.01 12.31
C ASP A 136 5.37 24.57 13.66
N ALA A 137 4.59 23.78 14.42
CA ALA A 137 5.04 23.23 15.69
C ALA A 137 6.07 22.09 15.51
N LEU A 138 5.94 21.31 14.43
CA LEU A 138 6.90 20.28 14.02
C LEU A 138 8.21 20.88 13.52
N GLN A 139 8.16 22.02 12.82
CA GLN A 139 9.36 22.71 12.32
C GLN A 139 10.19 23.35 13.44
N SER A 140 9.53 23.91 14.46
CA SER A 140 10.19 24.55 15.60
C SER A 140 10.82 23.55 16.57
N LYS A 141 10.12 22.44 16.88
CA LYS A 141 10.58 21.45 17.87
C LYS A 141 11.29 20.24 17.25
N ARG A 142 11.20 20.03 15.93
CA ARG A 142 11.81 18.92 15.16
C ARG A 142 11.64 17.58 15.87
N TYR A 143 12.75 16.96 16.29
CA TYR A 143 12.78 15.65 16.96
C TYR A 143 12.27 15.66 18.40
N HIS A 144 12.12 16.83 19.02
CA HIS A 144 11.56 16.97 20.37
C HIS A 144 10.04 17.15 20.37
N TYR A 145 9.40 17.14 19.20
CA TYR A 145 7.94 17.20 19.13
C TYR A 145 7.34 15.87 19.58
N ASN A 146 6.43 15.92 20.55
CA ASN A 146 5.76 14.71 21.05
C ASN A 146 4.80 14.17 19.97
N THR A 147 5.08 12.97 19.44
CA THR A 147 4.25 12.30 18.44
C THR A 147 3.03 11.60 19.02
N GLY A 148 2.94 11.46 20.35
CA GLY A 148 1.81 10.83 21.05
C GLY A 148 0.45 11.53 20.80
N PRO A 149 0.34 12.86 20.98
CA PRO A 149 -0.88 13.61 20.67
C PRO A 149 -1.33 13.47 19.21
N LEU A 150 -0.39 13.45 18.25
CA LEU A 150 -0.70 13.26 16.83
C LEU A 150 -1.32 11.89 16.59
N LEU A 151 -0.76 10.84 17.22
CA LEU A 151 -1.30 9.49 17.13
C LEU A 151 -2.73 9.41 17.68
N GLY A 152 -3.03 10.16 18.75
CA GLY A 152 -4.39 10.28 19.29
C GLY A 152 -5.36 10.96 18.32
N GLU A 153 -4.95 12.08 17.70
CA GLU A 153 -5.76 12.80 16.71
C GLU A 153 -6.01 11.94 15.46
N ILE A 154 -4.99 11.23 14.97
CA ILE A 154 -5.12 10.30 13.84
C ILE A 154 -6.06 9.15 14.18
N LYS A 155 -5.89 8.51 15.35
CA LYS A 155 -6.80 7.45 15.80
C LYS A 155 -8.25 7.92 16.00
N GLY A 156 -8.47 9.19 16.33
CA GLY A 156 -9.79 9.78 16.37
C GLY A 156 -10.48 9.81 15.00
N LYS A 157 -9.71 10.06 13.92
CA LYS A 157 -10.22 10.06 12.54
C LYS A 157 -10.39 8.66 11.97
N ILE A 158 -9.40 7.79 12.19
CA ILE A 158 -9.36 6.41 11.67
C ILE A 158 -9.39 5.39 12.82
N ARG A 159 -10.55 5.30 13.48
CA ARG A 159 -10.76 4.46 14.67
C ARG A 159 -10.39 2.98 14.47
N TRP A 160 -10.71 2.42 13.31
CA TRP A 160 -10.56 1.00 13.01
C TRP A 160 -9.21 0.62 12.39
N ALA A 161 -8.29 1.58 12.28
CA ALA A 161 -6.97 1.34 11.68
C ALA A 161 -6.04 0.57 12.61
N ASP A 162 -5.12 -0.23 12.03
CA ASP A 162 -4.06 -0.86 12.81
C ASP A 162 -3.13 0.21 13.40
N GLY A 163 -3.13 0.31 14.73
CA GLY A 163 -2.29 1.26 15.45
C GLY A 163 -0.79 1.11 15.18
N LYS A 164 -0.31 -0.09 14.81
CA LYS A 164 1.09 -0.28 14.41
C LYS A 164 1.37 0.35 13.05
N ALA A 165 0.50 0.11 12.06
CA ALA A 165 0.60 0.71 10.74
C ALA A 165 0.53 2.25 10.82
N VAL A 166 -0.41 2.80 11.59
CA VAL A 166 -0.53 4.26 11.81
C VAL A 166 0.73 4.84 12.44
N LYS A 167 1.26 4.20 13.48
CA LYS A 167 2.50 4.64 14.13
C LYS A 167 3.69 4.60 13.17
N HIS A 168 3.83 3.51 12.43
CA HIS A 168 4.89 3.36 11.44
C HIS A 168 4.83 4.47 10.39
N GLU A 169 3.65 4.76 9.85
CA GLU A 169 3.48 5.81 8.84
C GLU A 169 3.78 7.21 9.41
N LEU A 170 3.34 7.49 10.64
CA LEU A 170 3.66 8.73 11.34
C LEU A 170 5.18 8.91 11.54
N ASP A 171 5.87 7.86 12.00
CA ASP A 171 7.33 7.86 12.20
C ASP A 171 8.08 8.02 10.85
N MET A 172 7.46 7.61 9.75
CA MET A 172 8.00 7.74 8.39
C MET A 172 7.87 9.14 7.80
N GLN A 173 6.75 9.83 8.06
CA GLN A 173 6.46 11.14 7.49
C GLN A 173 6.91 12.31 8.37
N ALA A 174 6.88 12.18 9.70
CA ALA A 174 7.26 13.27 10.61
C ALA A 174 8.68 13.84 10.37
N PRO A 175 9.72 13.03 10.05
CA PRO A 175 11.04 13.55 9.70
C PRO A 175 11.08 14.28 8.35
N LYS A 176 10.18 13.98 7.41
CA LYS A 176 10.08 14.70 6.14
C LYS A 176 9.40 16.06 6.33
N ALA A 177 8.35 16.10 7.14
CA ALA A 177 7.60 17.32 7.43
C ALA A 177 8.41 18.37 8.23
N SER A 178 9.43 17.95 8.98
CA SER A 178 10.29 18.83 9.79
C SER A 178 11.49 19.44 9.04
N LYS A 179 11.74 19.07 7.78
CA LYS A 179 12.83 19.65 6.95
C LYS A 179 12.40 20.93 6.23
N PRO A 180 13.27 21.94 6.11
CA PRO A 180 12.98 23.16 5.33
C PRO A 180 12.96 22.88 3.83
N ALA A 181 12.15 23.65 3.07
CA ALA A 181 11.84 23.43 1.65
C ALA A 181 13.00 23.67 0.65
N ASN A 182 14.23 23.96 1.11
CA ASN A 182 15.38 24.26 0.25
C ASN A 182 16.51 23.26 0.43
N THR A 183 16.46 22.14 -0.27
CA THR A 183 17.69 21.42 -0.64
C THR A 183 17.49 20.74 -1.99
N LYS A 184 17.64 21.51 -3.08
CA LYS A 184 17.92 20.96 -4.41
C LYS A 184 19.35 20.42 -4.38
N VAL A 185 19.53 19.12 -4.55
CA VAL A 185 20.85 18.52 -4.76
C VAL A 185 21.05 18.35 -6.26
N ASN A 186 22.02 19.08 -6.80
CA ASN A 186 22.46 19.05 -8.19
C ASN A 186 22.98 17.66 -8.58
N SER A 187 22.73 17.25 -9.82
CA SER A 187 23.30 16.05 -10.43
C SER A 187 23.98 16.42 -11.74
N SER A 188 25.31 16.29 -11.77
CA SER A 188 26.12 16.20 -12.97
C SER A 188 26.29 14.71 -13.31
N GLY A 189 26.03 14.36 -14.57
CA GLY A 189 25.92 12.98 -15.04
C GLY A 189 27.22 12.25 -15.28
N LYS A 190 27.09 10.94 -15.54
CA LYS A 190 27.71 10.23 -16.66
C LYS A 190 27.01 8.88 -16.84
N ASP A 191 26.74 8.55 -18.10
CA ASP A 191 26.30 7.23 -18.57
C ASP A 191 27.30 6.15 -18.20
N ASP A 192 26.80 4.93 -17.96
CA ASP A 192 27.27 3.78 -18.73
C ASP A 192 26.26 2.63 -18.69
N THR A 193 26.08 2.06 -19.88
CA THR A 193 25.17 0.97 -20.21
C THR A 193 25.80 -0.36 -19.81
N SER A 194 25.03 -1.26 -19.20
CA SER A 194 25.35 -2.70 -19.22
C SER A 194 24.08 -3.52 -19.19
N SER A 195 23.86 -4.18 -20.32
CA SER A 195 22.83 -5.16 -20.62
C SER A 195 23.08 -6.48 -19.88
N THR A 196 22.03 -7.06 -19.33
CA THR A 196 21.94 -8.52 -19.22
C THR A 196 20.48 -8.93 -19.41
N SER A 197 20.21 -9.44 -20.61
CA SER A 197 19.08 -10.28 -20.91
C SER A 197 19.19 -11.55 -20.06
N ASP A 198 18.12 -11.94 -19.38
CA ASP A 198 17.75 -13.36 -19.32
C ASP A 198 16.28 -13.57 -18.95
N SER A 199 15.82 -14.72 -19.41
CA SER A 199 14.47 -15.16 -19.78
C SER A 199 13.41 -15.16 -18.68
N ILE A 200 12.23 -14.63 -19.00
CA ILE A 200 10.97 -14.89 -18.29
C ILE A 200 10.26 -16.05 -19.01
N LEU A 201 10.55 -17.30 -18.62
CA LEU A 201 9.67 -18.44 -18.88
C LEU A 201 9.86 -19.49 -17.78
N SER A 202 8.75 -19.90 -17.16
CA SER A 202 8.63 -21.15 -16.43
C SER A 202 7.60 -22.05 -17.12
N THR A 203 7.82 -23.34 -17.01
CA THR A 203 7.34 -24.46 -17.83
C THR A 203 5.87 -24.87 -17.64
N ASP A 204 4.95 -23.96 -17.33
CA ASP A 204 3.57 -24.41 -17.00
C ASP A 204 2.42 -23.47 -17.37
N GLY A 205 2.58 -22.63 -18.40
CA GLY A 205 1.45 -21.93 -19.06
C GLY A 205 0.59 -20.97 -18.20
N GLN A 206 0.86 -20.83 -16.90
CA GLN A 206 0.15 -19.92 -16.00
C GLN A 206 0.88 -18.57 -15.90
N VAL A 207 0.14 -17.50 -16.17
CA VAL A 207 0.63 -16.12 -16.04
C VAL A 207 0.63 -15.75 -14.55
N LYS A 208 1.81 -15.83 -13.91
CA LYS A 208 1.98 -15.36 -12.53
C LYS A 208 1.69 -13.86 -12.44
N GLY A 209 1.09 -13.45 -11.32
CA GLY A 209 0.81 -12.04 -11.05
C GLY A 209 2.12 -11.23 -10.99
N PHE A 210 2.09 -9.99 -11.50
CA PHE A 210 3.27 -9.12 -11.55
C PHE A 210 3.98 -8.93 -10.19
N ALA A 211 3.21 -8.94 -9.09
CA ALA A 211 3.74 -8.85 -7.73
C ALA A 211 4.50 -10.12 -7.29
N GLU A 212 4.06 -11.29 -7.76
CA GLU A 212 4.65 -12.60 -7.45
C GLU A 212 5.98 -12.80 -8.20
N VAL A 213 6.04 -12.33 -9.45
CA VAL A 213 7.27 -12.30 -10.26
C VAL A 213 8.31 -11.36 -9.65
N MET A 214 7.89 -10.21 -9.12
CA MET A 214 8.82 -9.21 -8.57
C MET A 214 9.22 -9.50 -7.11
N GLY A 215 8.38 -10.17 -6.34
CA GLY A 215 8.62 -10.52 -4.94
C GLY A 215 9.54 -11.72 -4.75
N ASP A 216 9.32 -12.80 -5.51
CA ASP A 216 10.00 -14.08 -5.33
C ASP A 216 11.02 -14.42 -6.44
N ALA A 217 10.87 -13.88 -7.65
CA ALA A 217 11.72 -14.30 -8.79
C ALA A 217 13.02 -13.48 -8.96
N LEU A 218 13.19 -12.38 -8.24
CA LEU A 218 14.40 -11.57 -8.30
C LEU A 218 15.17 -11.68 -6.98
N LYS A 219 16.25 -12.47 -6.99
CA LYS A 219 17.20 -12.68 -5.88
C LYS A 219 18.01 -11.41 -5.58
N PHE A 220 17.35 -10.26 -5.46
CA PHE A 220 17.99 -9.01 -5.09
C PHE A 220 18.30 -8.97 -3.61
N HIS A 221 19.49 -8.45 -3.31
CA HIS A 221 19.96 -8.19 -1.96
C HIS A 221 18.96 -7.31 -1.18
N LYS A 222 19.00 -7.43 0.15
CA LYS A 222 18.25 -6.53 1.04
C LYS A 222 18.95 -5.16 1.08
N PRO A 223 18.23 -4.05 1.37
CA PRO A 223 18.84 -2.76 1.61
C PRO A 223 19.96 -2.86 2.67
N GLY A 224 21.16 -2.35 2.34
CA GLY A 224 22.34 -2.44 3.19
C GLY A 224 23.18 -3.71 3.01
N GLU A 225 22.74 -4.67 2.22
CA GLU A 225 23.46 -5.93 1.95
C GLU A 225 24.10 -5.96 0.54
N ASN A 226 24.47 -4.80 0.00
CA ASN A 226 24.99 -4.66 -1.36
C ASN A 226 26.22 -5.55 -1.61
N TYR A 227 27.06 -5.74 -0.59
CA TYR A 227 28.27 -6.58 -0.63
C TYR A 227 28.02 -8.07 -0.90
N LYS A 228 26.75 -8.52 -0.87
CA LYS A 228 26.37 -9.90 -1.23
C LYS A 228 26.07 -10.08 -2.73
N THR A 229 26.05 -8.98 -3.49
CA THR A 229 25.81 -9.04 -4.93
C THR A 229 27.07 -9.44 -5.69
N ASP A 230 26.88 -10.19 -6.77
CA ASP A 230 27.99 -10.61 -7.62
C ASP A 230 28.67 -9.39 -8.26
N GLY A 231 30.00 -9.40 -8.28
CA GLY A 231 30.82 -8.27 -8.77
C GLY A 231 30.92 -7.06 -7.83
N TYR A 232 30.34 -7.08 -6.62
CA TYR A 232 30.48 -5.97 -5.67
C TYR A 232 31.89 -5.92 -5.06
N VAL A 233 32.58 -4.79 -5.23
CA VAL A 233 33.93 -4.60 -4.70
C VAL A 233 33.86 -4.10 -3.25
N ILE A 234 34.44 -4.87 -2.33
CA ILE A 234 34.55 -4.47 -0.92
C ILE A 234 35.88 -3.71 -0.71
N VAL A 235 35.77 -2.41 -0.48
CA VAL A 235 36.86 -1.54 -0.04
C VAL A 235 36.79 -1.28 1.49
N PRO A 236 37.87 -0.81 2.15
CA PRO A 236 37.89 -0.60 3.60
C PRO A 236 36.76 0.30 4.14
N THR A 237 36.28 1.26 3.35
CA THR A 237 35.21 2.21 3.72
C THR A 237 33.79 1.68 3.45
N THR A 238 33.65 0.45 2.92
CA THR A 238 32.35 -0.11 2.49
C THR A 238 31.36 -0.21 3.63
N MET A 239 31.78 -0.76 4.78
CA MET A 239 30.88 -0.98 5.92
C MET A 239 30.42 0.33 6.54
N GLU A 240 31.30 1.34 6.59
CA GLU A 240 30.95 2.68 7.05
C GLU A 240 29.95 3.37 6.11
N SER A 241 30.21 3.29 4.80
CA SER A 241 29.32 3.85 3.77
C SER A 241 27.93 3.20 3.78
N LEU A 242 27.86 1.89 3.99
CA LEU A 242 26.58 1.17 4.13
C LEU A 242 25.85 1.57 5.41
N LYS A 243 26.56 1.78 6.52
CA LYS A 243 25.96 2.26 7.77
C LYS A 243 25.37 3.66 7.62
N GLU A 244 26.08 4.57 6.96
CA GLU A 244 25.56 5.91 6.65
C GLU A 244 24.37 5.85 5.68
N HIS A 245 24.47 5.02 4.64
CA HIS A 245 23.38 4.77 3.71
C HIS A 245 22.12 4.30 4.45
N MET A 246 22.24 3.33 5.36
CA MET A 246 21.12 2.82 6.16
C MET A 246 20.53 3.89 7.07
N LYS A 247 21.36 4.74 7.67
CA LYS A 247 20.90 5.88 8.48
C LYS A 247 20.10 6.89 7.64
N ARG A 248 20.54 7.16 6.40
CA ARG A 248 19.88 8.12 5.51
C ARG A 248 18.61 7.59 4.87
N THR A 249 18.60 6.31 4.51
CA THR A 249 17.49 5.66 3.78
C THR A 249 16.46 5.03 4.71
N GLY A 250 16.82 4.74 5.96
CA GLY A 250 15.98 4.01 6.90
C GLY A 250 15.69 2.58 6.44
N GLY A 251 16.58 1.99 5.63
CA GLY A 251 16.42 0.62 5.11
C GLY A 251 15.34 0.46 4.03
N LYS A 252 14.89 1.56 3.40
CA LYS A 252 13.92 1.51 2.30
C LYS A 252 14.60 1.19 0.96
N VAL A 253 13.84 0.58 0.06
CA VAL A 253 14.25 0.39 -1.33
C VAL A 253 14.09 1.69 -2.10
N PHE A 254 15.15 2.13 -2.78
CA PHE A 254 15.14 3.27 -3.68
C PHE A 254 15.49 2.81 -5.09
N THR A 255 14.59 3.01 -6.05
CA THR A 255 14.83 2.82 -7.48
C THR A 255 14.73 4.15 -8.21
N ARG A 256 15.22 4.21 -9.45
CA ARG A 256 15.07 5.39 -10.30
C ARG A 256 14.73 4.97 -11.73
N PHE A 257 13.85 5.72 -12.37
CA PHE A 257 13.64 5.67 -13.81
C PHE A 257 14.10 7.02 -14.38
N PRO A 258 15.28 7.10 -15.04
CA PRO A 258 15.82 8.35 -15.56
C PRO A 258 15.60 8.48 -17.08
N PRO A 259 14.42 8.90 -17.56
CA PRO A 259 14.22 9.19 -18.98
C PRO A 259 14.93 10.50 -19.35
N GLU A 260 15.34 10.63 -20.60
CA GLU A 260 15.80 11.90 -21.14
C GLU A 260 14.66 12.93 -21.11
N PRO A 261 14.90 14.18 -20.68
CA PRO A 261 13.84 15.19 -20.54
C PRO A 261 13.05 15.47 -21.82
N ASN A 262 13.70 15.32 -22.98
CA ASN A 262 13.11 15.51 -24.31
C ASN A 262 12.90 14.18 -25.07
N GLY A 263 13.15 13.05 -24.43
CA GLY A 263 13.04 11.73 -25.04
C GLY A 263 11.58 11.29 -25.23
N ILE A 264 11.32 10.50 -26.27
CA ILE A 264 9.99 9.96 -26.55
C ILE A 264 9.86 8.56 -25.95
N LEU A 265 8.91 8.39 -25.04
CA LEU A 265 8.63 7.09 -24.43
C LEU A 265 7.91 6.16 -25.41
N HIS A 266 8.59 5.08 -25.80
CA HIS A 266 8.00 3.95 -26.54
C HIS A 266 7.73 2.73 -25.63
N ILE A 267 7.16 1.66 -26.19
CA ILE A 267 6.76 0.44 -25.45
C ILE A 267 7.89 -0.22 -24.63
N GLY A 268 9.14 -0.18 -25.11
CA GLY A 268 10.30 -0.63 -24.33
C GLY A 268 10.46 0.06 -22.97
N HIS A 269 10.03 1.33 -22.83
CA HIS A 269 10.04 2.04 -21.55
C HIS A 269 8.99 1.52 -20.57
N ALA A 270 7.90 0.89 -21.05
CA ALA A 270 6.89 0.31 -20.17
C ALA A 270 7.50 -0.76 -19.25
N LYS A 271 8.46 -1.55 -19.74
CA LYS A 271 9.20 -2.54 -18.91
C LYS A 271 10.03 -1.83 -17.85
N ALA A 272 10.79 -0.80 -18.21
CA ALA A 272 11.64 -0.06 -17.27
C ALA A 272 10.82 0.68 -16.20
N ILE A 273 9.69 1.27 -16.59
CA ILE A 273 8.75 1.93 -15.67
C ILE A 273 8.17 0.89 -14.71
N ASN A 274 7.53 -0.16 -15.24
CA ASN A 274 6.91 -1.20 -14.41
C ASN A 274 7.92 -1.85 -13.47
N PHE A 275 9.14 -2.11 -13.95
CA PHE A 275 10.19 -2.69 -13.12
C PHE A 275 10.65 -1.76 -12.00
N ASN A 276 11.05 -0.53 -12.32
CA ASN A 276 11.60 0.39 -11.31
C ASN A 276 10.54 0.79 -10.28
N PHE A 277 9.35 1.21 -10.72
CA PHE A 277 8.28 1.62 -9.82
C PHE A 277 7.61 0.42 -9.14
N GLY A 278 7.44 -0.69 -9.86
CA GLY A 278 6.89 -1.93 -9.31
C GLY A 278 7.77 -2.58 -8.25
N TYR A 279 9.09 -2.60 -8.45
CA TYR A 279 10.03 -3.14 -7.46
C TYR A 279 10.02 -2.31 -6.17
N ALA A 280 9.99 -0.98 -6.29
CA ALA A 280 9.83 -0.10 -5.14
C ALA A 280 8.49 -0.37 -4.42
N ARG A 281 7.40 -0.56 -5.17
CA ARG A 281 6.06 -0.79 -4.61
C ARG A 281 5.91 -2.14 -3.90
N VAL A 282 6.48 -3.23 -4.44
CA VAL A 282 6.36 -4.58 -3.86
C VAL A 282 7.17 -4.71 -2.57
N ARG A 283 8.29 -3.98 -2.46
CA ARG A 283 9.13 -3.96 -1.24
C ARG A 283 8.90 -2.75 -0.33
N LEU A 284 8.05 -1.81 -0.71
CA LEU A 284 7.37 -0.93 0.24
C LEU A 284 6.18 -1.71 0.85
N PRO A 285 5.87 -1.53 2.14
CA PRO A 285 4.62 -2.04 2.69
C PRO A 285 3.45 -1.56 1.82
N LEU A 286 2.68 -2.52 1.31
CA LEU A 286 1.69 -2.41 0.22
C LEU A 286 0.92 -1.10 0.26
N LEU A 287 1.14 -0.21 -0.71
CA LEU A 287 0.20 0.85 -1.03
C LEU A 287 0.27 1.32 -2.48
N LEU A 288 -0.91 1.63 -3.04
CA LEU A 288 -1.16 2.41 -4.25
C LEU A 288 -1.11 1.71 -5.62
N PRO A 289 -2.16 0.93 -5.97
CA PRO A 289 -2.53 0.67 -7.37
C PRO A 289 -3.14 1.89 -8.08
N TRP A 290 -3.89 2.76 -7.38
CA TRP A 290 -4.82 3.70 -8.02
C TRP A 290 -4.21 5.06 -8.37
N VAL A 291 -3.27 5.56 -7.57
CA VAL A 291 -2.51 6.77 -7.93
C VAL A 291 -1.68 6.56 -9.20
N PHE A 292 -1.27 5.32 -9.49
CA PHE A 292 -0.62 5.00 -10.76
C PHE A 292 -1.60 4.85 -11.92
N VAL A 293 -2.85 4.43 -11.72
CA VAL A 293 -3.87 4.50 -12.78
C VAL A 293 -4.15 5.95 -13.15
N LEU A 294 -4.27 6.84 -12.16
CA LEU A 294 -4.43 8.27 -12.38
C LEU A 294 -3.19 8.92 -13.01
N LEU A 295 -1.99 8.63 -12.50
CA LEU A 295 -0.74 9.16 -13.05
C LEU A 295 -0.46 8.60 -14.46
N PHE A 296 -0.77 7.33 -14.72
CA PHE A 296 -0.68 6.70 -16.04
C PHE A 296 -1.71 7.30 -17.00
N ILE A 297 -2.96 7.46 -16.59
CA ILE A 297 -3.99 8.14 -17.39
C ILE A 297 -3.55 9.57 -17.69
N MET A 298 -3.02 10.31 -16.72
CA MET A 298 -2.54 11.68 -16.94
C MET A 298 -1.32 11.75 -17.85
N ILE A 299 -0.35 10.84 -17.71
CA ILE A 299 0.84 10.77 -18.56
C ILE A 299 0.45 10.37 -19.99
N VAL A 300 -0.45 9.38 -20.15
CA VAL A 300 -0.97 8.95 -21.45
C VAL A 300 -1.82 10.06 -22.08
N PHE A 301 -2.68 10.74 -21.33
CA PHE A 301 -3.44 11.89 -21.85
C PHE A 301 -2.51 13.02 -22.31
N ARG A 302 -1.45 13.30 -21.57
CA ARG A 302 -0.47 14.34 -21.93
C ARG A 302 0.33 13.96 -23.16
N ALA A 303 0.71 12.68 -23.30
CA ALA A 303 1.38 12.15 -24.47
C ALA A 303 0.46 12.18 -25.72
N VAL A 304 -0.81 11.76 -25.57
CA VAL A 304 -1.81 11.83 -26.65
C VAL A 304 -2.09 13.28 -27.04
N ALA A 305 -2.20 14.20 -26.09
CA ALA A 305 -2.37 15.63 -26.37
C ALA A 305 -1.16 16.23 -27.12
N GLN A 306 0.07 15.85 -26.77
CA GLN A 306 1.26 16.25 -27.53
C GLN A 306 1.26 15.68 -28.95
N MET A 307 0.81 14.43 -29.12
CA MET A 307 0.74 13.77 -30.42
C MET A 307 -0.30 14.44 -31.33
N VAL A 308 -1.48 14.78 -30.79
CA VAL A 308 -2.52 15.55 -31.51
C VAL A 308 -2.07 16.98 -31.82
N GLY A 309 -1.32 17.61 -30.91
CA GLY A 309 -0.69 18.93 -31.14
C GLY A 309 0.32 18.91 -32.30
N GLN A 310 1.09 17.84 -32.45
CA GLN A 310 2.01 17.69 -33.58
C GLN A 310 1.28 17.42 -34.90
N LEU A 311 0.18 16.64 -34.90
CA LEU A 311 -0.64 16.41 -36.11
C LEU A 311 -1.33 17.69 -36.62
N THR A 312 -1.80 18.55 -35.72
CA THR A 312 -2.43 19.83 -36.11
C THR A 312 -1.40 20.86 -36.60
N SER A 313 -0.16 20.79 -36.09
CA SER A 313 0.96 21.60 -36.56
C SER A 313 1.45 21.14 -37.94
N THR A 314 1.57 19.82 -38.17
CA THR A 314 1.95 19.28 -39.50
C THR A 314 0.87 19.50 -40.55
N GLN A 315 -0.43 19.47 -40.20
CA GLN A 315 -1.50 19.89 -41.13
C GLN A 315 -1.48 21.40 -41.44
N LYS A 316 -1.11 22.26 -40.48
CA LYS A 316 -0.93 23.71 -40.75
C LYS A 316 0.28 23.97 -41.64
N VAL A 317 1.38 23.22 -41.47
CA VAL A 317 2.55 23.30 -42.35
C VAL A 317 2.21 22.78 -43.75
N LEU A 318 1.48 21.66 -43.88
CA LEU A 318 1.01 21.15 -45.18
C LEU A 318 0.02 22.10 -45.86
N GLY A 319 -0.87 22.75 -45.10
CA GLY A 319 -1.80 23.77 -45.60
C GLY A 319 -1.11 25.05 -46.09
N SER A 320 -0.02 25.44 -45.42
CA SER A 320 0.81 26.59 -45.82
C SER A 320 1.64 26.29 -47.08
N ILE A 321 2.11 25.04 -47.25
CA ILE A 321 2.80 24.60 -48.48
C ILE A 321 1.82 24.55 -49.66
N HIS A 322 0.56 24.16 -49.45
CA HIS A 322 -0.48 24.21 -50.50
C HIS A 322 -0.89 25.65 -50.88
N SER A 323 -0.76 26.61 -49.95
CA SER A 323 -1.00 28.04 -50.21
C SER A 323 0.12 28.71 -51.01
N LEU A 324 1.33 28.15 -51.02
CA LEU A 324 2.49 28.66 -51.77
C LEU A 324 2.66 28.01 -53.15
N GLY A 325 1.81 27.04 -53.50
CA GLY A 325 1.87 26.24 -54.74
C GLY A 325 0.85 26.60 -55.81
N LYS A 326 0.38 27.86 -55.90
CA LYS A 326 -0.44 28.34 -57.03
C LYS A 326 0.29 29.44 -57.79
N PHE A 327 1.24 29.06 -58.63
CA PHE A 327 1.55 29.80 -59.86
C PHE A 327 1.20 28.91 -61.06
N SER A 328 0.14 29.32 -61.74
CA SER A 328 -0.41 28.75 -62.97
C SER A 328 0.54 28.94 -64.15
N PRO A 329 0.54 28.04 -65.15
CA PRO A 329 1.34 28.17 -66.35
C PRO A 329 0.85 29.33 -67.22
N ALA A 330 1.78 30.10 -67.79
CA ALA A 330 1.51 31.11 -68.83
C ALA A 330 1.86 30.52 -70.22
N PRO A 331 1.20 30.97 -71.29
CA PRO A 331 0.84 30.14 -72.43
C PRO A 331 1.91 30.06 -73.52
N THR A 332 1.93 28.92 -74.20
CA THR A 332 2.63 28.70 -75.47
C THR A 332 1.99 29.58 -76.55
N GLN A 333 2.69 30.63 -77.02
CA GLN A 333 2.40 31.26 -78.31
C GLN A 333 3.36 30.70 -79.36
N LEU A 334 2.79 29.92 -80.27
CA LEU A 334 3.34 29.59 -81.57
C LEU A 334 3.59 30.89 -82.35
N LEU A 335 4.80 31.04 -82.86
CA LEU A 335 5.21 32.10 -83.77
C LEU A 335 5.40 31.43 -85.14
N MET A 336 4.40 31.51 -86.01
CA MET A 336 4.54 31.22 -87.44
C MET A 336 3.62 32.13 -88.27
N ASP A 337 4.29 32.77 -89.23
CA ASP A 337 3.87 33.23 -90.56
C ASP A 337 3.02 34.48 -90.77
N SER A 338 3.70 35.50 -91.32
CA SER A 338 3.58 36.01 -92.71
C SER A 338 3.44 37.54 -92.72
N GLN A 339 3.93 38.34 -93.66
CA GLN A 339 4.79 38.28 -94.87
C GLN A 339 4.92 39.76 -95.32
N VAL A 340 5.72 40.03 -96.36
CA VAL A 340 5.73 41.28 -97.17
C VAL A 340 6.55 42.44 -96.56
N SER A 341 7.58 43.03 -97.19
CA SER A 341 8.04 43.08 -98.58
C SER A 341 9.52 43.40 -98.67
#